data_AF-A0A3D5R9F2-F1
#
_entry.id   AF-A0A3D5R9F2-F1
#
_cell.length_a   1.000
_cell.length_b   1.000
_cell.length_c   1.000
_cell.angle_alpha   90.00
_cell.angle_beta   90.00
_cell.angle_gamma   90.00
#
_symmetry.space_group_name_H-M   'P 1'
#
loop_
_entity.id
_entity.type
_entity.pdbx_description
1 polymer ?
#
loop_
_entity_poly.entity_id
_entity_poly.type
_entity_poly.pdbx_seq_one_letter_code
_entity_poly.pdbx_strand_id
1 'polypeptide(L)'
;MFKKLRLRITLSTLLILIILLGALSIGIYQFAKHEFDKSIDIMLKESAYNVIFSGDFEREYYYSSPFNNRFSIENKFDNRIKINYFVYNEELDIEYIKSDDVSIMNKMKSQAIDALKNKSEIYDTLSIDGINYRVYSSFFKS
;
A
#
# COMPACT_ATOMS: atom_id res chain seq x y z
N MET A 1 47.69 19.33 -31.57
CA MET A 1 46.86 18.19 -32.02
C MET A 1 46.30 17.35 -30.86
N PHE A 2 47.13 16.91 -29.91
CA PHE A 2 46.73 16.00 -28.81
C PHE A 2 45.63 16.49 -27.84
N LYS A 3 45.58 17.79 -27.51
CA LYS A 3 44.56 18.32 -26.58
C LYS A 3 43.12 18.16 -27.10
N LYS A 4 42.89 18.37 -28.41
CA LYS A 4 41.56 18.20 -29.03
C LYS A 4 41.15 16.72 -29.10
N LEU A 5 42.10 15.82 -29.33
CA LEU A 5 41.86 14.38 -29.36
C LEU A 5 41.50 13.86 -27.95
N ARG A 6 42.25 14.27 -26.92
CA ARG A 6 41.96 13.93 -25.53
C ARG A 6 40.58 14.42 -25.10
N LEU A 7 40.21 15.66 -25.43
CA LEU A 7 38.91 16.22 -25.07
C LEU A 7 37.76 15.42 -25.70
N ARG A 8 37.87 15.04 -26.98
CA ARG A 8 36.87 14.20 -27.66
C ARG A 8 36.73 12.83 -26.99
N ILE A 9 37.86 12.16 -26.69
CA ILE A 9 37.84 10.85 -26.01
C ILE A 9 37.17 10.97 -24.65
N THR A 10 37.56 11.97 -23.83
CA THR A 10 36.99 12.18 -22.49
C THR A 10 35.49 12.50 -22.54
N LEU A 11 35.04 13.31 -23.49
CA LEU A 11 33.62 13.61 -23.70
C LEU A 11 32.82 12.36 -24.10
N SER A 12 33.35 11.58 -25.05
CA SER A 12 32.70 10.34 -25.47
C SER A 12 32.59 9.33 -24.33
N THR A 13 33.65 9.14 -23.55
CA THR A 13 33.63 8.23 -22.39
C THR A 13 32.71 8.73 -21.28
N LEU A 14 32.66 10.04 -21.03
CA LEU A 14 31.76 10.63 -20.05
C LEU A 14 30.29 10.42 -20.45
N LEU A 15 29.98 10.62 -21.73
CA LEU A 15 28.63 10.43 -22.25
C LEU A 15 28.18 8.97 -22.17
N ILE A 16 29.07 8.01 -22.50
CA ILE A 16 28.81 6.58 -22.32
C ILE A 16 28.57 6.25 -20.84
N LEU A 17 29.39 6.81 -19.95
CA LEU A 17 29.25 6.59 -18.50
C LEU A 17 27.91 7.09 -17.96
N ILE A 18 27.48 8.29 -18.39
CA ILE A 18 26.18 8.86 -17.99
C ILE A 18 25.03 7.97 -18.45
N ILE A 19 25.06 7.50 -19.71
CA ILE A 19 24.03 6.62 -20.25
C ILE A 19 23.99 5.31 -19.48
N LEU A 20 25.15 4.71 -19.21
CA LEU A 20 25.25 3.45 -18.50
C LEU A 20 24.75 3.54 -17.06
N LEU A 21 25.15 4.60 -16.34
CA LEU A 21 24.67 4.87 -14.98
C LEU A 21 23.17 5.15 -14.94
N GLY A 22 22.66 5.90 -15.93
CA GLY A 22 21.23 6.16 -16.07
C GLY A 22 20.43 4.87 -16.27
N ALA A 23 20.86 4.01 -17.19
CA ALA A 23 20.22 2.72 -17.44
C ALA A 23 20.26 1.81 -16.20
N LEU A 24 21.40 1.73 -15.51
CA LEU A 24 21.53 0.96 -14.27
C LEU A 24 20.62 1.50 -13.15
N SER A 25 20.57 2.82 -12.98
CA SER A 25 19.72 3.47 -11.98
C SER A 25 18.23 3.16 -12.22
N ILE A 26 17.79 3.26 -13.48
CA ILE A 26 16.41 2.92 -13.86
C ILE A 26 16.13 1.44 -13.60
N GLY A 27 17.06 0.55 -13.97
CA GLY A 27 16.92 -0.89 -13.73
C GLY A 27 16.79 -1.24 -12.24
N ILE A 28 17.67 -0.68 -11.41
CA ILE A 28 17.62 -0.88 -9.95
C ILE A 28 16.31 -0.34 -9.37
N TYR A 29 15.87 0.85 -9.80
CA TYR A 29 14.62 1.43 -9.33
C TYR A 29 13.41 0.55 -9.68
N GLN A 30 13.31 0.09 -10.93
CA GLN A 30 12.19 -0.77 -11.34
C GLN A 30 12.20 -2.11 -10.62
N PHE A 31 13.38 -2.71 -10.46
CA PHE A 31 13.54 -3.96 -9.72
C PHE A 31 13.12 -3.80 -8.25
N ALA A 32 13.65 -2.79 -7.57
CA ALA A 32 13.32 -2.52 -6.18
C ALA A 32 11.82 -2.21 -6.00
N LYS A 33 11.23 -1.44 -6.91
CA LYS A 33 9.79 -1.16 -6.91
C LYS A 33 8.97 -2.44 -7.05
N HIS A 34 9.33 -3.32 -7.99
CA HIS A 34 8.63 -4.56 -8.22
C HIS A 34 8.68 -5.49 -6.99
N GLU A 35 9.85 -5.72 -6.42
CA GLU A 35 10.00 -6.55 -5.22
C GLU A 35 9.28 -5.95 -4.01
N PHE A 36 9.33 -4.63 -3.86
CA PHE A 36 8.60 -3.94 -2.80
C PHE A 36 7.08 -4.10 -2.95
N ASP A 37 6.52 -3.85 -4.14
CA ASP A 37 5.08 -3.97 -4.38
C ASP A 37 4.61 -5.42 -4.17
N LYS A 38 5.40 -6.42 -4.57
CA LYS A 38 5.13 -7.84 -4.33
C LYS A 38 5.18 -8.20 -2.84
N SER A 39 6.16 -7.67 -2.11
CA SER A 39 6.25 -7.88 -0.65
C SER A 39 5.06 -7.27 0.08
N ILE A 40 4.57 -6.10 -0.35
CA ILE A 40 3.40 -5.46 0.26
C ILE A 40 2.12 -6.26 -0.02
N ASP A 41 1.93 -6.77 -1.24
CA ASP A 41 0.80 -7.63 -1.58
C ASP A 41 0.74 -8.87 -0.68
N ILE A 42 1.86 -9.59 -0.55
CA ILE A 42 1.96 -10.75 0.36
C ILE A 42 1.66 -10.37 1.81
N MET A 43 2.25 -9.26 2.28
CA MET A 43 2.05 -8.78 3.65
C MET A 43 0.59 -8.43 3.92
N LEU A 44 -0.09 -7.74 3.00
CA LEU A 44 -1.49 -7.36 3.15
C LEU A 44 -2.41 -8.58 3.10
N LYS A 45 -2.11 -9.56 2.25
CA LYS A 45 -2.85 -10.82 2.20
C LYS A 45 -2.75 -11.62 3.49
N GLU A 46 -1.53 -11.79 4.01
CA GLU A 46 -1.29 -12.49 5.28
C GLU A 46 -1.96 -11.76 6.46
N SER A 47 -1.83 -10.43 6.47
CA SER A 47 -2.45 -9.55 7.45
C SER A 47 -3.99 -9.66 7.44
N ALA A 48 -4.62 -9.63 6.26
CA ALA A 48 -6.06 -9.82 6.12
C ALA A 48 -6.51 -11.22 6.57
N TYR A 49 -5.76 -12.26 6.20
CA TYR A 49 -6.03 -13.62 6.64
C TYR A 49 -5.97 -13.76 8.16
N ASN A 50 -4.95 -13.15 8.80
CA ASN A 50 -4.84 -13.14 10.25
C ASN A 50 -6.03 -12.45 10.90
N VAL A 51 -6.44 -11.26 10.43
CA VAL A 51 -7.62 -10.57 10.97
C VAL A 51 -8.86 -11.46 10.88
N ILE A 52 -9.05 -12.17 9.76
CA ILE A 52 -10.25 -12.99 9.52
C ILE A 52 -10.25 -14.31 10.32
N PHE A 53 -9.13 -15.04 10.36
CA PHE A 53 -9.11 -16.42 10.86
C PHE A 53 -8.43 -16.59 12.22
N SER A 54 -7.55 -15.68 12.64
CA SER A 54 -6.84 -15.81 13.93
C SER A 54 -7.60 -15.26 15.13
N GLY A 55 -8.83 -14.76 14.92
CA GLY A 55 -9.75 -14.40 16.01
C GLY A 55 -9.40 -13.10 16.74
N ASP A 56 -8.49 -12.27 16.23
CA ASP A 56 -8.22 -10.95 16.80
C ASP A 56 -9.41 -9.98 16.69
N PHE A 57 -10.51 -10.39 16.04
CA PHE A 57 -11.84 -9.77 16.16
C PHE A 57 -12.30 -9.59 17.60
N GLU A 58 -11.92 -10.48 18.52
CA GLU A 58 -12.43 -10.44 19.91
C GLU A 58 -11.74 -9.40 20.81
N ARG A 59 -10.66 -8.73 20.36
CA ARG A 59 -9.92 -7.77 21.20
C ARG A 59 -10.13 -6.29 20.92
N GLU A 60 -10.85 -5.91 19.86
CA GLU A 60 -11.10 -4.50 19.53
C GLU A 60 -12.57 -4.21 19.16
N TYR A 61 -13.53 -4.82 19.85
CA TYR A 61 -14.91 -4.30 19.88
C TYR A 61 -14.94 -2.97 20.66
N TYR A 62 -14.53 -1.89 20.01
CA TYR A 62 -14.89 -0.54 20.43
C TYR A 62 -15.68 0.13 19.31
N TYR A 63 -17.00 -0.03 19.42
CA TYR A 63 -17.98 0.91 18.88
C TYR A 63 -17.52 2.35 19.20
N SER A 64 -17.02 3.10 18.22
CA SER A 64 -16.88 4.55 18.35
C SER A 64 -18.23 5.19 18.03
N SER A 65 -19.08 5.26 19.06
CA SER A 65 -20.12 6.28 19.16
C SER A 65 -19.48 7.68 18.99
N PRO A 66 -20.16 8.66 18.37
CA PRO A 66 -19.56 9.94 17.94
C PRO A 66 -19.17 10.90 19.08
N PHE A 67 -19.01 10.43 20.33
CA PHE A 67 -18.84 11.27 21.51
C PHE A 67 -17.58 11.05 22.35
N ASN A 68 -16.62 10.22 21.94
CA ASN A 68 -15.36 10.07 22.67
C ASN A 68 -14.15 10.53 21.86
N ASN A 69 -14.04 11.86 21.71
CA ASN A 69 -12.77 12.54 21.48
C ASN A 69 -11.84 12.29 22.68
N ARG A 70 -11.18 11.13 22.71
CA ARG A 70 -9.90 11.00 23.40
C ARG A 70 -8.83 11.05 22.32
N PHE A 71 -8.36 12.28 22.10
CA PHE A 71 -7.10 12.56 21.43
C PHE A 71 -6.00 11.66 22.02
N SER A 72 -5.68 10.55 21.37
CA SER A 72 -4.42 9.84 21.58
C SER A 72 -3.33 10.66 20.90
N ILE A 73 -2.72 11.56 21.68
CA ILE A 73 -1.48 12.25 21.30
C ILE A 73 -0.33 11.30 21.58
N GLU A 74 -0.31 10.16 20.90
CA GLU A 74 0.85 9.26 20.83
C GLU A 74 0.91 8.76 19.39
N ASN A 75 2.10 8.82 18.77
CA ASN A 75 2.41 8.43 17.38
C ASN A 75 2.32 9.53 16.30
N LYS A 76 2.80 10.74 16.58
CA LYS A 76 3.18 11.69 15.51
C LYS A 76 4.43 11.27 14.70
N PHE A 77 5.15 10.23 15.13
CA PHE A 77 6.36 9.72 14.47
C PHE A 77 6.49 8.18 14.55
N ASP A 78 5.39 7.45 14.38
CA ASP A 78 5.52 6.01 14.15
C ASP A 78 5.88 5.81 12.67
N ASN A 79 7.17 5.56 12.39
CA ASN A 79 7.68 5.24 11.03
C ASN A 79 7.22 3.84 10.55
N ARG A 80 6.28 3.20 11.26
CA ARG A 80 5.68 1.92 10.87
C ARG A 80 4.64 2.15 9.79
N ILE A 81 4.52 1.17 8.90
CA ILE A 81 3.46 1.13 7.90
C ILE A 81 2.11 1.08 8.64
N LYS A 82 1.29 2.13 8.48
CA LYS A 82 -0.08 2.13 8.98
C LYS A 82 -0.93 1.22 8.10
N ILE A 83 -1.55 0.22 8.70
CA ILE A 83 -2.46 -0.71 8.02
C ILE A 83 -3.87 -0.44 8.52
N ASN A 84 -4.79 -0.20 7.59
CA ASN A 84 -6.20 0.02 7.89
C ASN A 84 -7.02 -1.20 7.42
N TYR A 85 -7.99 -1.61 8.23
CA TYR A 85 -8.84 -2.77 7.96
C TYR A 85 -10.31 -2.37 7.97
N PHE A 86 -11.05 -2.89 6.99
CA PHE A 86 -12.50 -2.76 6.89
C PHE A 86 -13.05 -4.12 6.48
N VAL A 87 -13.82 -4.76 7.35
CA VAL A 87 -14.49 -6.04 7.09
C VAL A 87 -15.97 -5.77 6.99
N TYR A 88 -16.57 -6.28 5.91
CA TYR A 88 -17.98 -6.13 5.62
C TYR A 88 -18.65 -7.50 5.64
N ASN A 89 -19.89 -7.56 6.11
CA ASN A 89 -20.74 -8.73 5.96
C ASN A 89 -21.28 -8.85 4.52
N GLU A 90 -22.07 -9.89 4.25
CA GLU A 90 -22.68 -10.13 2.94
C GLU A 90 -23.64 -9.01 2.49
N GLU A 91 -24.24 -8.28 3.43
CA GLU A 91 -25.11 -7.13 3.19
C GLU A 91 -24.33 -5.81 2.97
N LEU A 92 -22.99 -5.87 3.00
CA LEU A 92 -22.07 -4.72 2.92
C LEU A 92 -22.19 -3.73 4.09
N ASP A 93 -22.70 -4.20 5.22
CA ASP A 93 -22.59 -3.56 6.52
C ASP A 93 -21.25 -3.92 7.16
N ILE A 94 -20.76 -3.02 8.01
CA ILE A 94 -19.40 -3.15 8.53
C ILE A 94 -19.41 -4.01 9.80
N GLU A 95 -18.66 -5.10 9.77
CA GLU A 95 -18.45 -5.97 10.94
C GLU A 95 -17.22 -5.58 11.75
N TYR A 96 -16.18 -5.04 11.09
CA TYR A 96 -14.94 -4.65 11.77
C TYR A 96 -14.26 -3.47 11.08
N ILE A 97 -13.77 -2.54 11.89
CA ILE A 97 -12.95 -1.41 11.44
C ILE A 97 -11.74 -1.28 12.36
N LYS A 98 -10.57 -1.20 11.75
CA LYS A 98 -9.35 -0.70 12.39
C LYS A 98 -8.72 0.31 11.45
N SER A 99 -9.07 1.58 11.62
CA SER A 99 -8.55 2.68 10.82
C SER A 99 -8.49 3.96 11.64
N ASP A 100 -7.40 4.70 11.51
CA ASP A 100 -7.27 6.07 12.06
C ASP A 100 -8.06 7.09 11.22
N ASP A 101 -8.47 6.69 10.01
CA ASP A 101 -9.08 7.58 9.02
C ASP A 101 -10.33 6.95 8.40
N VAL A 102 -11.48 7.50 8.77
CA VAL A 102 -12.80 7.07 8.32
C VAL A 102 -13.12 7.60 6.92
N SER A 103 -12.40 8.61 6.42
CA SER A 103 -12.63 9.18 5.08
C SER A 103 -12.34 8.19 3.95
N ILE A 104 -11.42 7.25 4.21
CA ILE A 104 -11.01 6.18 3.29
C ILE A 104 -12.09 5.11 3.13
N MET A 105 -12.93 4.91 4.15
CA MET A 105 -13.91 3.83 4.24
C MET A 105 -14.86 3.78 3.03
N ASN A 106 -15.40 4.94 2.63
CA ASN A 106 -16.34 5.02 1.51
C ASN A 106 -15.70 4.62 0.18
N LYS A 107 -14.41 4.92 -0.01
CA LYS A 107 -13.66 4.53 -1.20
C LYS A 107 -13.25 3.06 -1.18
N MET A 108 -13.07 2.48 0.01
CA MET A 108 -12.83 1.04 0.16
C MET A 108 -14.10 0.22 -0.10
N LYS A 109 -15.28 0.76 0.21
CA LYS A 109 -16.55 0.07 -0.01
C LYS A 109 -16.76 -0.34 -1.48
N SER A 110 -16.35 0.49 -2.44
CA SER A 110 -16.47 0.12 -3.86
C SER A 110 -15.60 -1.09 -4.22
N GLN A 111 -14.38 -1.18 -3.68
CA GLN A 111 -13.53 -2.35 -3.89
C GLN A 111 -14.05 -3.60 -3.20
N ALA A 112 -14.61 -3.46 -2.00
CA ALA A 112 -15.27 -4.56 -1.31
C ALA A 112 -16.47 -5.11 -2.11
N ILE A 113 -17.27 -4.23 -2.73
CA ILE A 113 -18.36 -4.62 -3.63
C ILE A 113 -17.83 -5.42 -4.82
N ASP A 114 -16.74 -4.98 -5.44
CA ASP A 114 -16.17 -5.66 -6.60
C ASP A 114 -15.57 -7.02 -6.21
N ALA A 115 -14.88 -7.10 -5.07
CA ALA A 115 -14.37 -8.36 -4.53
C ALA A 115 -15.49 -9.34 -4.19
N LEU A 116 -16.60 -8.86 -3.61
CA LEU A 116 -17.80 -9.66 -3.32
C LEU A 116 -18.46 -10.19 -4.60
N LYS A 117 -18.67 -9.33 -5.61
CA LYS A 117 -19.31 -9.69 -6.87
C LYS A 117 -18.50 -10.72 -7.66
N ASN A 118 -17.19 -10.50 -7.75
CA ASN A 118 -16.31 -11.33 -8.55
C ASN A 118 -15.78 -12.55 -7.78
N LYS A 119 -16.01 -12.60 -6.45
CA LYS A 119 -15.47 -13.62 -5.53
C LYS A 119 -13.96 -13.82 -5.73
N SER A 120 -13.25 -12.71 -5.93
CA SER A 120 -11.85 -12.69 -6.32
C SER A 120 -11.04 -11.77 -5.43
N GLU A 121 -9.75 -12.08 -5.30
CA GLU A 121 -8.77 -11.19 -4.69
C GLU A 121 -8.45 -10.03 -5.63
N ILE A 122 -8.43 -8.81 -5.09
CA ILE A 122 -8.11 -7.59 -5.82
C ILE A 122 -6.99 -6.86 -5.08
N TYR A 123 -5.89 -6.62 -5.77
CA TYR A 123 -4.80 -5.77 -5.29
C TYR A 123 -4.69 -4.55 -6.19
N ASP A 124 -4.80 -3.36 -5.62
CA ASP A 124 -4.79 -2.12 -6.39
C ASP A 124 -4.21 -0.94 -5.59
N THR A 125 -3.91 0.16 -6.27
CA THR A 125 -3.47 1.42 -5.66
C THR A 125 -4.55 2.48 -5.80
N LEU A 126 -5.15 2.89 -4.69
CA LEU A 126 -6.17 3.93 -4.64
C LEU A 126 -5.56 5.26 -4.22
N SER A 127 -5.79 6.31 -5.01
CA SER A 127 -5.41 7.68 -4.63
C SER A 127 -6.56 8.36 -3.89
N ILE A 128 -6.34 8.70 -2.62
CA ILE A 128 -7.31 9.33 -1.74
C ILE A 128 -6.66 10.60 -1.18
N ASP A 129 -7.21 11.76 -1.54
CA ASP A 129 -6.78 13.07 -1.05
C ASP A 129 -5.28 13.33 -1.25
N GLY A 130 -4.74 12.84 -2.37
CA GLY A 130 -3.34 12.97 -2.75
C GLY A 130 -2.39 11.94 -2.14
N ILE A 131 -2.91 11.03 -1.31
CA ILE A 131 -2.16 9.91 -0.73
C ILE A 131 -2.50 8.64 -1.51
N ASN A 132 -1.47 7.90 -1.92
CA ASN A 132 -1.65 6.63 -2.62
C ASN A 132 -1.64 5.47 -1.61
N TYR A 133 -2.79 4.82 -1.47
CA TYR A 133 -3.00 3.64 -0.64
C TYR A 133 -2.85 2.38 -1.49
N ARG A 134 -2.07 1.41 -1.00
CA ARG A 134 -2.08 0.05 -1.53
C ARG A 134 -3.18 -0.72 -0.82
N VAL A 135 -4.06 -1.33 -1.59
CA VAL A 135 -5.30 -1.91 -1.08
C VAL A 135 -5.38 -3.35 -1.52
N TYR A 136 -5.65 -4.22 -0.56
CA TYR A 136 -5.98 -5.62 -0.79
C TYR A 136 -7.44 -5.84 -0.37
N SER A 137 -8.25 -6.35 -1.28
CA SER A 137 -9.65 -6.71 -1.05
C SER A 137 -9.86 -8.17 -1.42
N SER A 138 -10.51 -8.94 -0.55
CA SER A 138 -10.79 -10.35 -0.81
C SER A 138 -12.13 -10.75 -0.21
N PHE A 139 -12.79 -11.70 -0.86
CA PHE A 139 -13.99 -12.36 -0.34
C PHE A 139 -13.58 -13.64 0.40
N PHE A 140 -13.85 -13.69 1.69
CA PHE A 140 -13.63 -14.87 2.51
C PHE A 140 -14.94 -15.62 2.66
N LYS A 141 -14.98 -16.87 2.20
CA LYS A 141 -16.11 -17.76 2.43
C LYS A 141 -15.92 -18.44 3.78
N SER A 142 -16.83 -18.21 4.72
CA SER A 142 -16.89 -18.97 5.98
C SER A 142 -17.31 -20.42 5.76
#